data_AF-A0A973HU91-F1
#
_entry.id   AF-A0A973HU91-F1
#
_cell.length_a   1.000
_cell.length_b   1.000
_cell.length_c   1.000
_cell.angle_alpha   90.00
_cell.angle_beta   90.00
_cell.angle_gamma   90.00
#
_symmetry.space_group_name_H-M   'P 1'
#
loop_
_entity.id
_entity.type
_entity.pdbx_description
1 polymer ?
#
loop_
_entity_poly.entity_id
_entity_poly.type
_entity_poly.pdbx_seq_one_letter_code
_entity_poly.pdbx_strand_id
1 'polypeptide(L)'
;SGDFELNDFNGIFSLNDKKILTADGRILFTGGDVSFPIDGKTISSKLPILIGDIKKPNENVEVAITNIDGQAIGDGYIQPDGWSGISIRRRFLDILGQKWPADVDEEAVIFEVSQKLL
;
A
#
# COMPACT_ATOMS: atom_id res chain seq x y z
N SER A 1 -10.59 5.98 -11.94
CA SER A 1 -10.55 7.43 -11.70
C SER A 1 -10.02 7.65 -10.29
N GLY A 2 -9.43 8.81 -9.99
CA GLY A 2 -8.85 9.09 -8.68
C GLY A 2 -7.44 9.67 -8.79
N ASP A 3 -7.09 10.51 -7.83
CA ASP A 3 -5.83 11.24 -7.77
C ASP A 3 -5.00 10.77 -6.58
N PHE A 4 -3.69 10.82 -6.75
CA PHE A 4 -2.73 10.62 -5.65
C PHE A 4 -2.12 11.97 -5.28
N GLU A 5 -2.17 12.28 -3.99
CA GLU A 5 -1.50 13.45 -3.42
C GLU A 5 -0.42 12.97 -2.45
N LEU A 6 0.78 13.56 -2.55
CA LEU A 6 1.87 13.35 -1.61
C LEU A 6 2.04 14.64 -0.81
N ASN A 7 1.81 14.53 0.50
CA ASN A 7 1.82 15.63 1.45
C ASN A 7 2.97 15.45 2.44
N ASP A 8 3.55 16.58 2.87
CA ASP A 8 4.56 16.66 3.92
C ASP A 8 5.74 15.68 3.77
N PHE A 9 6.10 15.33 2.53
CA PHE A 9 7.17 14.38 2.28
C PHE A 9 8.54 14.99 2.55
N ASN A 10 9.31 14.34 3.42
CA ASN A 10 10.69 14.65 3.71
C ASN A 10 11.55 13.38 3.63
N GLY A 11 12.66 13.45 2.89
CA GLY A 11 13.57 12.33 2.72
C GLY A 11 15.02 12.77 2.60
N ILE A 12 15.93 11.96 3.16
CA ILE A 12 17.38 12.17 3.04
C ILE A 12 17.99 10.92 2.41
N PHE A 13 18.77 11.11 1.35
CA PHE A 13 19.50 10.04 0.67
C PHE A 13 21.02 10.27 0.79
N SER A 14 21.76 9.27 1.25
CA SER A 14 23.22 9.29 1.27
C SER A 14 23.75 8.79 -0.08
N LEU A 15 24.43 9.68 -0.82
CA LEU A 15 25.10 9.29 -2.06
C LEU A 15 26.29 8.35 -1.82
N ASN A 16 27.00 8.54 -0.71
CA ASN A 16 28.16 7.73 -0.36
C ASN A 16 27.75 6.30 0.00
N ASP A 17 26.71 6.18 0.83
CA ASP A 17 26.22 4.87 1.30
C ASP A 17 25.18 4.26 0.35
N LYS A 18 24.76 5.02 -0.67
CA LYS A 18 23.70 4.68 -1.64
C LYS A 18 22.41 4.20 -0.98
N LYS A 19 22.02 4.84 0.12
CA LYS A 19 20.84 4.44 0.89
C LYS A 19 20.01 5.63 1.34
N ILE A 20 18.72 5.38 1.52
CA ILE A 20 17.81 6.30 2.19
C ILE A 20 18.19 6.31 3.68
N LEU A 21 18.34 7.49 4.27
CA LEU A 21 18.66 7.70 5.68
C LEU A 21 17.40 8.00 6.49
N THR A 22 16.50 8.81 5.94
CA THR A 22 15.19 9.14 6.52
C THR A 22 14.16 9.23 5.42
N ALA A 23 12.92 8.85 5.72
CA ALA A 23 11.75 9.11 4.89
C ALA A 23 10.54 9.23 5.83
N ASP A 24 9.78 10.30 5.64
CA ASP A 24 8.51 10.56 6.33
C ASP A 24 7.59 11.29 5.35
N GLY A 25 6.29 11.05 5.41
CA GLY A 25 5.32 11.75 4.59
C GLY A 25 3.98 11.01 4.53
N ARG A 26 3.02 11.60 3.84
CA ARG A 26 1.67 11.03 3.71
C ARG A 26 1.19 11.03 2.27
N ILE A 27 0.71 9.87 1.83
CA ILE A 27 0.02 9.68 0.56
C ILE A 27 -1.49 9.70 0.83
N LEU A 28 -2.24 10.44 0.01
CA LEU A 28 -3.69 10.38 -0.04
C LEU A 28 -4.10 9.89 -1.43
N PHE A 29 -4.88 8.81 -1.49
CA PHE A 29 -5.61 8.45 -2.69
C PHE A 29 -7.05 8.94 -2.53
N THR A 30 -7.52 9.78 -3.45
CA THR A 30 -8.85 10.43 -3.34
C THR A 30 -10.02 9.48 -3.61
N GLY A 31 -9.72 8.22 -3.96
CA GLY A 31 -10.72 7.21 -4.29
C GLY A 31 -11.18 7.32 -5.75
N GLY A 32 -11.87 6.28 -6.20
CA GLY A 32 -12.50 6.27 -7.51
C GLY A 32 -12.55 4.88 -8.14
N ASP A 33 -12.90 4.86 -9.42
CA ASP A 33 -13.22 3.61 -10.12
C ASP A 33 -11.96 2.80 -10.40
N VAL A 34 -11.98 1.54 -9.97
CA VAL A 34 -10.94 0.54 -10.25
C VAL A 34 -11.53 -0.65 -10.98
N SER A 35 -10.71 -1.26 -11.83
CA SER A 35 -11.05 -2.49 -12.51
C SER A 35 -9.86 -3.43 -12.52
N PHE A 36 -10.06 -4.67 -12.11
CA PHE A 36 -9.01 -5.68 -12.05
C PHE A 36 -9.59 -7.07 -12.33
N PRO A 37 -8.77 -7.99 -12.88
CA PRO A 37 -9.19 -9.35 -13.13
C PRO A 37 -9.22 -10.17 -11.83
N ILE A 38 -10.36 -10.79 -11.52
CA ILE A 38 -10.49 -11.84 -10.50
C ILE A 38 -11.10 -13.07 -11.19
N ASP A 39 -10.43 -14.22 -11.09
CA ASP A 39 -10.94 -15.50 -11.63
C ASP A 39 -11.41 -15.40 -13.10
N GLY A 40 -10.60 -14.71 -13.93
CA GLY A 40 -10.89 -14.50 -15.35
C GLY A 40 -12.01 -13.49 -15.66
N LYS A 41 -12.62 -12.87 -14.65
CA LYS A 41 -13.65 -11.82 -14.80
C LYS A 41 -13.09 -10.47 -14.39
N THR A 42 -13.38 -9.43 -15.17
CA THR A 42 -13.10 -8.05 -14.76
C THR A 42 -14.14 -7.63 -13.74
N ILE A 43 -13.68 -7.33 -12.53
CA ILE A 43 -14.52 -6.71 -11.50
C ILE A 43 -14.27 -5.22 -11.52
N SER A 44 -15.35 -4.44 -11.59
CA SER A 44 -15.31 -2.99 -11.39
C SER A 44 -15.84 -2.66 -10.01
N SER A 45 -15.09 -1.86 -9.28
CA SER A 45 -15.47 -1.40 -7.95
C SER A 45 -15.02 0.04 -7.76
N LYS A 46 -15.52 0.67 -6.70
CA LYS A 46 -15.11 2.03 -6.34
C LYS A 46 -14.28 1.95 -5.08
N LEU A 47 -12.99 2.26 -5.19
CA LEU A 47 -12.15 2.40 -4.02
C LEU A 47 -12.53 3.66 -3.25
N PRO A 48 -12.64 3.59 -1.93
CA PRO A 48 -12.77 4.76 -1.08
C PRO A 48 -11.45 5.51 -1.01
N ILE A 49 -11.45 6.60 -0.24
CA ILE A 49 -10.23 7.29 0.12
C ILE A 49 -9.31 6.34 0.90
N LEU A 50 -8.03 6.32 0.53
CA LEU A 50 -6.98 5.58 1.24
C LEU A 50 -5.88 6.54 1.67
N ILE A 51 -5.28 6.26 2.81
CA ILE A 51 -4.20 7.04 3.41
C ILE A 51 -2.98 6.12 3.51
N GLY A 52 -1.83 6.58 3.03
CA GLY A 52 -0.55 5.90 3.17
C GLY A 52 0.39 6.72 4.03
N ASP A 53 0.76 6.23 5.21
CA ASP A 53 1.77 6.89 6.05
C ASP A 53 3.15 6.30 5.75
N ILE A 54 4.04 7.11 5.17
CA ILE A 54 5.42 6.75 4.84
C ILE A 54 6.29 6.99 6.06
N LYS A 55 7.08 5.99 6.47
CA LYS A 55 8.08 6.13 7.54
C LYS A 55 9.31 5.28 7.23
N LYS A 56 10.45 5.60 7.85
CA LYS A 56 11.63 4.73 7.85
C LYS A 56 12.01 4.38 9.29
N PRO A 57 11.29 3.45 9.94
CA PRO A 57 11.51 3.13 11.35
C PRO A 57 12.84 2.40 11.60
N ASN A 58 13.37 1.69 10.59
CA ASN A 58 14.57 0.87 10.67
C ASN A 58 15.36 0.95 9.35
N GLU A 59 15.79 -0.17 8.78
CA GLU A 59 16.44 -0.26 7.47
C GLU A 59 15.48 0.00 6.30
N ASN A 60 14.22 -0.43 6.38
CA ASN A 60 13.25 -0.27 5.32
C ASN A 60 12.57 1.11 5.37
N VAL A 61 12.24 1.63 4.19
CA VAL A 61 11.15 2.61 4.09
C VAL A 61 9.87 1.81 4.01
N GLU A 62 8.91 2.15 4.85
CA GLU A 62 7.64 1.44 5.02
C GLU A 62 6.49 2.41 4.72
N VAL A 63 5.38 1.89 4.19
CA VAL A 63 4.13 2.61 3.98
C VAL A 63 3.01 1.81 4.61
N ALA A 64 2.38 2.34 5.66
CA ALA A 64 1.17 1.75 6.22
C ALA A 64 -0.04 2.30 5.46
N ILE A 65 -0.86 1.44 4.87
CA ILE A 65 -2.03 1.84 4.07
C ILE A 65 -3.30 1.58 4.87
N THR A 66 -4.06 2.63 5.14
CA THR A 66 -5.33 2.56 5.87
C THR A 66 -6.48 3.19 5.11
N ASN A 67 -7.71 2.90 5.51
CA ASN A 67 -8.86 3.75 5.16
C ASN A 67 -8.94 4.98 6.10
N ILE A 68 -9.95 5.81 5.89
CA ILE A 68 -10.19 7.02 6.70
C ILE A 68 -10.52 6.73 8.17
N ASP A 69 -10.96 5.50 8.48
CA ASP A 69 -11.25 5.04 9.84
C ASP A 69 -10.01 4.46 10.53
N GLY A 70 -8.85 4.48 9.86
CA GLY A 70 -7.58 3.95 10.39
C GLY A 70 -7.46 2.43 10.33
N GLN A 71 -8.36 1.75 9.63
CA GLN A 71 -8.31 0.29 9.48
C GLN A 71 -7.24 -0.09 8.45
N ALA A 72 -6.41 -1.06 8.78
CA ALA A 72 -5.30 -1.49 7.93
C ALA A 72 -5.82 -2.21 6.68
N ILE A 73 -5.35 -1.74 5.51
CA ILE A 73 -5.70 -2.29 4.19
C ILE A 73 -4.53 -3.08 3.62
N GLY A 74 -3.32 -2.60 3.87
CA GLY A 74 -2.09 -3.20 3.37
C GLY A 74 -0.88 -2.43 3.84
N ASP A 75 0.27 -2.96 3.48
CA ASP A 75 1.56 -2.42 3.88
C ASP A 75 2.49 -2.45 2.66
N GLY A 76 3.34 -1.44 2.52
CA GLY A 76 4.35 -1.35 1.46
C GLY A 76 5.74 -1.21 2.06
N TYR A 77 6.77 -1.65 1.34
CA TYR A 77 8.15 -1.43 1.77
C TYR A 77 9.11 -1.20 0.59
N ILE A 78 10.24 -0.58 0.90
CA ILE A 78 11.44 -0.51 0.07
C ILE A 78 12.65 -0.86 0.96
N GLN A 79 13.37 -1.91 0.60
CA GLN A 79 14.59 -2.36 1.23
C GLN A 79 15.80 -1.60 0.69
N PRO A 80 16.91 -1.50 1.46
CA PRO A 80 18.13 -0.81 1.02
C PRO A 80 18.76 -1.37 -0.27
N ASP A 81 18.53 -2.64 -0.57
CA ASP A 81 19.04 -3.32 -1.77
C ASP A 81 18.14 -3.14 -3.01
N GLY A 82 17.10 -2.32 -2.90
CA GLY A 82 16.19 -1.97 -3.99
C GLY A 82 15.01 -2.91 -4.18
N TRP A 83 14.84 -3.94 -3.33
CA TRP A 83 13.59 -4.71 -3.31
C TRP A 83 12.45 -3.90 -2.72
N SER A 84 11.33 -3.88 -3.42
CA SER A 84 10.08 -3.30 -2.93
C SER A 84 8.99 -4.35 -2.90
N GLY A 85 8.07 -4.22 -1.98
CA GLY A 85 6.91 -5.09 -1.91
C GLY A 85 5.69 -4.38 -1.40
N ILE A 86 4.54 -4.99 -1.67
CA ILE A 86 3.25 -4.60 -1.12
C ILE A 86 2.51 -5.85 -0.68
N SER A 87 1.92 -5.78 0.49
CA SER A 87 1.02 -6.78 1.05
C SER A 87 -0.37 -6.17 1.18
N ILE A 88 -1.40 -6.97 0.89
CA ILE A 88 -2.80 -6.56 0.94
C ILE A 88 -3.55 -7.51 1.86
N ARG A 89 -4.34 -6.93 2.76
CA ARG A 89 -5.15 -7.65 3.74
C ARG A 89 -6.50 -8.06 3.16
N ARG A 90 -7.11 -9.09 3.74
CA ARG A 90 -8.44 -9.58 3.37
C ARG A 90 -9.48 -8.45 3.38
N ARG A 91 -9.39 -7.53 4.35
CA ARG A 91 -10.25 -6.34 4.49
C ARG A 91 -10.38 -5.53 3.19
N PHE A 92 -9.35 -5.51 2.34
CA PHE A 92 -9.41 -4.83 1.05
C PHE A 92 -10.54 -5.36 0.15
N LEU A 93 -10.84 -6.66 0.21
CA LEU A 93 -11.94 -7.23 -0.56
C LEU A 93 -13.31 -6.80 -0.05
N ASP A 94 -13.45 -6.62 1.27
CA ASP A 94 -14.70 -6.12 1.86
C ASP A 94 -14.98 -4.69 1.39
N ILE A 95 -13.93 -3.86 1.30
CA ILE A 95 -14.00 -2.51 0.72
C ILE A 95 -14.46 -2.55 -0.73
N LEU A 96 -14.02 -3.54 -1.49
CA LEU A 96 -14.40 -3.73 -2.89
C LEU A 96 -15.80 -4.35 -3.05
N GLY A 97 -16.51 -4.64 -1.95
CA GLY A 97 -17.79 -5.34 -1.95
C GLY A 97 -17.68 -6.82 -2.33
N GLN A 98 -16.48 -7.38 -2.31
CA GLN A 98 -16.19 -8.77 -2.66
C GLN A 98 -16.13 -9.63 -1.41
N LYS A 99 -16.67 -10.84 -1.49
CA LYS A 99 -16.61 -11.80 -0.38
C LYS A 99 -15.47 -12.77 -0.59
N TRP A 100 -14.66 -12.96 0.44
CA TRP A 100 -13.76 -14.11 0.49
C TRP A 100 -14.56 -15.38 0.81
N PRO A 101 -14.36 -16.49 0.06
CA PRO A 101 -15.19 -17.69 0.21
C PRO A 101 -14.93 -18.48 1.50
N ALA A 102 -13.77 -18.26 2.15
CA ALA A 102 -13.42 -18.88 3.42
C ALA A 102 -13.60 -17.90 4.59
N ASP A 103 -13.75 -18.45 5.80
CA ASP A 103 -13.74 -17.68 7.03
C ASP A 103 -12.28 -17.31 7.37
N VAL A 104 -11.82 -16.19 6.80
CA VAL A 104 -10.47 -15.64 6.97
C VAL A 104 -10.60 -14.26 7.62
N ASP A 105 -9.80 -14.08 8.67
CA ASP A 105 -9.69 -12.84 9.43
C ASP A 105 -9.44 -11.63 8.52
N GLU A 106 -10.08 -10.49 8.81
CA GLU A 106 -9.96 -9.28 8.01
C GLU A 106 -8.53 -8.72 7.95
N GLU A 107 -7.73 -8.96 8.98
CA GLU A 107 -6.35 -8.52 9.08
C GLU A 107 -5.35 -9.44 8.38
N ALA A 108 -5.79 -10.63 7.93
CA ALA A 108 -4.93 -11.60 7.27
C ALA A 108 -4.42 -11.06 5.92
N VAL A 109 -3.11 -11.19 5.68
CA VAL A 109 -2.52 -10.91 4.37
C VAL A 109 -2.95 -12.00 3.39
N ILE A 110 -3.60 -11.60 2.29
CA ILE A 110 -4.11 -12.52 1.26
C ILE A 110 -3.38 -12.40 -0.08
N PHE A 111 -2.60 -11.33 -0.24
CA PHE A 111 -1.81 -11.09 -1.42
C PHE A 111 -0.53 -10.37 -1.03
N GLU A 112 0.59 -10.82 -1.55
CA GLU A 112 1.88 -10.17 -1.40
C GLU A 112 2.62 -10.27 -2.73
N VAL A 113 3.21 -9.16 -3.17
CA VAL A 113 4.07 -9.13 -4.33
C VAL A 113 5.32 -8.34 -4.00
N SER A 114 6.47 -8.83 -4.45
CA SER A 114 7.73 -8.13 -4.36
C SER A 114 8.43 -8.10 -5.71
N GLN A 115 9.03 -6.95 -6.02
CA GLN A 115 9.80 -6.74 -7.23
C GLN A 115 11.03 -5.89 -6.93
N LYS A 116 12.07 -6.08 -7.72
CA LYS A 116 13.28 -5.27 -7.63
C LYS A 116 13.12 -3.99 -8.44
N LEU A 117 13.30 -2.84 -7.80
CA LEU A 117 13.22 -1.53 -8.45
C LEU A 117 14.56 -1.05 -9.03
N LEU A 118 15.69 -1.57 -8.49
CA LEU A 118 17.05 -1.14 -8.79
C LEU A 118 17.95 -2.28 -9.30
#